data_AF-A0A5C3KCP9-F1
#
_entry.id   AF-A0A5C3KCP9-F1
#
_cell.length_a   1.000
_cell.length_b   1.000
_cell.length_c   1.000
_cell.angle_alpha   90.00
_cell.angle_beta   90.00
_cell.angle_gamma   90.00
#
_symmetry.space_group_name_H-M   'P 1'
#
loop_
_entity.id
_entity.type
_entity.pdbx_description
1 polymer ?
#
loop_
_entity_poly.entity_id
_entity_poly.type
_entity_poly.pdbx_seq_one_letter_code
_entity_poly.pdbx_strand_id
1 'polypeptide(L)'
;AAFLINVVALAAQSYSSPSYWSQDYHTSRLTGAEWVNELIHGHPNHIWTELRMRLHIFLAFMHELCTVSGLEDSRRGITVKEQAAIFLY
;
A
#
# COMPACT_ATOMS: atom_id res chain seq x y z
N ALA A 1 -14.59 22.42 27.94
CA ALA A 1 -14.04 21.23 28.64
C ALA A 1 -14.78 19.94 28.25
N ALA A 2 -16.10 19.84 28.43
CA ALA A 2 -16.87 18.61 28.18
C ALA A 2 -16.75 18.03 26.75
N PHE A 3 -16.71 18.88 25.71
CA PHE A 3 -16.57 18.42 24.32
C PHE A 3 -15.26 17.65 24.08
N LEU A 4 -14.13 18.18 24.56
CA LEU A 4 -12.81 17.53 24.42
C LEU A 4 -12.77 16.19 25.17
N ILE A 5 -13.37 16.13 26.36
CA ILE A 5 -13.44 14.90 27.16
C ILE A 5 -14.22 13.82 26.40
N ASN A 6 -15.34 14.18 25.77
CA ASN A 6 -16.13 13.24 24.96
C ASN A 6 -15.36 12.75 23.72
N VAL A 7 -14.65 13.64 23.03
CA VAL A 7 -13.82 13.25 21.85
C VAL A 7 -12.72 12.27 22.26
N VAL A 8 -12.01 12.55 23.36
CA VAL A 8 -10.95 11.67 23.85
C VAL A 8 -11.51 10.31 24.30
N ALA A 9 -12.66 10.29 24.97
CA ALA A 9 -13.32 9.05 25.39
C ALA A 9 -13.73 8.18 24.18
N LEU A 10 -14.32 8.78 23.14
CA LEU A 10 -14.71 8.08 21.92
C LEU A 10 -13.49 7.56 21.14
N ALA A 11 -12.42 8.35 21.08
CA ALA A 11 -11.16 7.91 20.48
C ALA A 11 -10.59 6.70 21.25
N ALA A 12 -10.49 6.79 22.57
CA ALA A 12 -9.99 5.70 23.41
C ALA A 12 -10.82 4.41 23.27
N GLN A 13 -12.15 4.52 23.20
CA GLN A 13 -13.05 3.39 22.93
C GLN A 13 -12.78 2.78 21.54
N SER A 14 -12.58 3.61 20.53
CA SER A 14 -12.25 3.14 19.18
C SER A 14 -10.92 2.39 19.16
N TYR A 15 -9.86 2.95 19.75
CA TYR A 15 -8.53 2.30 19.85
C TYR A 15 -8.54 1.00 20.66
N SER A 16 -9.46 0.87 21.62
CA SER A 16 -9.61 -0.35 22.42
C SER A 16 -10.28 -1.50 21.67
N SER A 17 -10.94 -1.22 20.53
CA SER A 17 -11.58 -2.25 19.73
C SER A 17 -10.53 -3.09 18.98
N PRO A 18 -10.54 -4.43 19.08
CA PRO A 18 -9.66 -5.29 18.27
C PRO A 18 -9.80 -5.05 16.77
N SER A 19 -11.00 -4.68 16.31
CA SER A 19 -11.27 -4.36 14.91
C SER A 19 -10.61 -3.06 14.44
N TYR A 20 -10.22 -2.16 15.35
CA TYR A 20 -9.55 -0.90 14.98
C TYR A 20 -8.17 -1.15 14.36
N TRP A 21 -7.49 -2.20 14.82
CA TRP A 21 -6.18 -2.60 14.31
C TRP A 21 -6.26 -3.58 13.13
N SER A 22 -7.47 -4.02 12.78
CA SER A 22 -7.68 -4.92 11.65
C SER A 22 -7.79 -4.12 10.36
N GLN A 23 -6.90 -4.38 9.42
CA GLN A 23 -7.02 -3.92 8.04
C GLN A 23 -7.30 -5.13 7.16
N ASP A 24 -8.24 -5.00 6.23
CA ASP A 24 -8.52 -6.05 5.26
C ASP A 24 -7.26 -6.36 4.44
N TYR A 25 -6.93 -7.64 4.31
CA TYR A 25 -5.73 -8.07 3.61
C TYR A 25 -5.84 -7.82 2.10
N HIS A 26 -7.02 -8.07 1.53
CA HIS A 26 -7.37 -7.78 0.15
C HIS A 26 -8.69 -7.03 0.06
N THR A 27 -8.74 -6.00 -0.77
CA THR A 27 -9.98 -5.29 -1.11
C THR A 27 -10.65 -5.85 -2.38
N SER A 28 -10.16 -6.99 -2.90
CA SER A 28 -10.69 -7.69 -4.10
C SER A 28 -10.78 -6.81 -5.35
N ARG A 29 -9.78 -5.95 -5.59
CA ARG A 29 -9.73 -5.09 -6.79
C ARG A 29 -9.29 -5.86 -8.03
N LEU A 30 -9.95 -5.57 -9.15
CA LEU A 30 -9.94 -6.39 -10.38
C LEU A 30 -8.78 -6.08 -11.34
N THR A 31 -7.91 -5.11 -11.03
CA THR A 31 -6.80 -4.71 -11.91
C THR A 31 -5.45 -4.77 -11.19
N GLY A 32 -4.38 -5.06 -11.95
CA GLY A 32 -3.03 -5.12 -11.39
C GLY A 32 -2.57 -3.77 -10.84
N ALA A 33 -2.89 -2.66 -11.51
CA ALA A 33 -2.62 -1.32 -11.01
C ALA A 33 -3.27 -1.04 -9.64
N GLU A 34 -4.53 -1.43 -9.46
CA GLU A 34 -5.22 -1.28 -8.18
C GLU A 34 -4.67 -2.20 -7.09
N TRP A 35 -4.26 -3.42 -7.45
CA TRP A 35 -3.56 -4.34 -6.54
C TRP A 35 -2.23 -3.74 -6.07
N VAL A 36 -1.42 -3.19 -6.98
CA VAL A 36 -0.18 -2.49 -6.57
C VAL A 36 -0.48 -1.28 -5.69
N ASN A 37 -1.56 -0.55 -5.99
CA ASN A 37 -1.99 0.56 -5.15
C ASN A 37 -2.40 0.10 -3.74
N GLU A 38 -3.04 -1.06 -3.61
CA GLU A 38 -3.35 -1.70 -2.33
C GLU A 38 -2.07 -2.06 -1.57
N LEU A 39 -1.05 -2.61 -2.24
CA LEU A 39 0.22 -2.94 -1.58
C LEU A 39 0.97 -1.71 -1.08
N ILE A 40 0.92 -0.60 -1.82
CA ILE A 40 1.61 0.64 -1.46
C ILE A 40 0.94 1.35 -0.28
N HIS A 41 -0.40 1.36 -0.23
CA HIS A 41 -1.18 2.12 0.76
C HIS A 41 -1.77 1.26 1.88
N GLY A 42 -1.72 -0.06 1.74
CA GLY A 42 -2.19 -1.02 2.73
C GLY A 42 -1.19 -1.21 3.86
N HIS A 43 -1.38 -2.30 4.61
CA HIS A 43 -0.50 -2.61 5.73
C HIS A 43 0.94 -2.86 5.23
N PRO A 44 1.98 -2.31 5.88
CA PRO A 44 3.37 -2.47 5.44
C PRO A 44 3.85 -3.92 5.31
N ASN A 45 3.20 -4.86 5.99
CA ASN A 45 3.49 -6.28 5.86
C ASN A 45 2.97 -6.88 4.55
N HIS A 46 1.93 -6.32 3.92
CA HIS A 46 1.36 -6.90 2.69
C HIS A 46 2.39 -6.87 1.56
N ILE A 47 3.02 -5.72 1.32
CA ILE A 47 4.06 -5.61 0.28
C ILE A 47 5.28 -6.50 0.56
N TRP A 48 5.62 -6.72 1.83
CA TRP A 48 6.66 -7.68 2.21
C TRP A 48 6.22 -9.13 1.95
N THR A 49 4.96 -9.45 2.22
CA THR A 49 4.41 -10.79 2.00
C THR A 49 4.31 -11.10 0.51
N GLU A 50 3.88 -10.14 -0.32
CA GLU A 50 3.69 -10.34 -1.75
C GLU A 50 5.00 -10.19 -2.53
N LEU A 51 5.74 -9.08 -2.37
CA LEU A 51 6.90 -8.74 -3.19
C LEU A 51 8.25 -9.08 -2.53
N ARG A 52 8.24 -9.62 -1.29
CA ARG A 52 9.44 -9.87 -0.47
C ARG A 52 10.31 -8.63 -0.27
N MET A 53 9.71 -7.45 -0.36
CA MET A 53 10.39 -6.16 -0.31
C MET A 53 9.64 -5.19 0.59
N ARG A 54 10.38 -4.37 1.36
CA ARG A 54 9.76 -3.31 2.18
C ARG A 54 9.31 -2.16 1.29
N LEU A 55 8.24 -1.46 1.70
CA LEU A 55 7.66 -0.33 0.95
C LEU A 55 8.69 0.71 0.49
N HIS A 56 9.55 1.17 1.39
CA HIS A 56 10.56 2.18 1.04
C HIS A 56 11.59 1.67 0.03
N ILE A 57 11.93 0.37 0.07
CA ILE A 57 12.85 -0.26 -0.89
C ILE A 57 12.16 -0.37 -2.25
N PHE A 58 10.88 -0.75 -2.26
CA PHE A 58 10.10 -0.81 -3.50
C PHE A 58 9.98 0.56 -4.17
N LEU A 59 9.74 1.63 -3.39
CA LEU A 59 9.71 3.00 -3.92
C LEU A 59 11.07 3.46 -4.45
N ALA A 60 12.18 3.12 -3.76
CA ALA A 60 13.53 3.42 -4.22
C ALA A 60 13.87 2.64 -5.51
N PHE A 61 13.49 1.37 -5.57
CA PHE A 61 13.64 0.53 -6.76
C PHE A 61 12.88 1.12 -7.96
N MET A 62 11.64 1.55 -7.75
CA MET A 62 10.83 2.23 -8.76
C MET A 62 11.48 3.54 -9.25
N HIS A 63 12.02 4.34 -8.31
CA HIS A 63 12.72 5.56 -8.66
C HIS A 63 13.94 5.27 -9.54
N GLU A 64 14.74 4.26 -9.19
CA GLU A 64 15.91 3.86 -9.98
C GLU A 64 15.53 3.37 -11.38
N LEU A 65 14.48 2.54 -11.48
CA LEU A 65 13.98 2.05 -12.78
C LEU A 65 13.55 3.20 -13.70
N CYS A 66 12.85 4.20 -13.18
CA CYS A 66 12.41 5.33 -13.98
C CYS A 66 13.55 6.30 -14.30
N THR A 67 14.44 6.59 -13.35
CA THR A 67 15.46 7.65 -13.50
C THR A 67 16.75 7.17 -14.17
N VAL A 68 17.19 5.95 -13.88
CA VAL A 68 18.47 5.42 -14.37
C VAL A 68 18.28 4.56 -15.60
N SER A 69 17.24 3.70 -15.62
CA SER A 69 16.97 2.83 -16.77
C SER A 69 16.06 3.50 -17.81
N GLY A 70 15.39 4.61 -17.48
CA GLY A 70 14.45 5.29 -18.37
C GLY A 70 13.20 4.45 -18.67
N LEU A 71 12.80 3.57 -17.75
CA LEU A 71 11.64 2.72 -17.94
C LEU A 71 10.36 3.55 -17.86
N GLU A 72 9.54 3.46 -18.91
CA GLU A 72 8.26 4.16 -19.04
C GLU A 72 7.10 3.17 -19.05
N ASP A 73 5.89 3.69 -18.83
CA ASP A 73 4.66 2.91 -18.91
C ASP A 73 4.52 2.25 -20.28
N SER A 74 3.94 1.06 -20.30
CA SER A 74 3.74 0.34 -21.57
C SER A 74 2.77 1.08 -22.47
N ARG A 75 2.92 0.88 -23.79
CA ARG A 75 1.96 1.38 -24.80
C ARG A 75 0.52 0.88 -24.61
N ARG A 76 0.32 -0.17 -23.79
CA ARG A 76 -0.98 -0.77 -23.50
C ARG A 76 -1.58 -0.27 -22.17
N GLY A 77 -0.96 0.71 -21.53
CA GLY A 77 -1.46 1.33 -20.29
C GLY A 77 -1.05 0.62 -19.00
N ILE A 78 -0.22 -0.43 -19.05
CA ILE A 78 0.36 -1.06 -17.85
C ILE A 78 1.44 -0.13 -17.31
N THR A 79 1.30 0.26 -16.04
CA THR A 79 2.24 1.18 -15.38
C THR A 79 3.55 0.49 -15.04
N VAL A 80 4.65 1.24 -14.93
CA VAL A 80 5.95 0.69 -14.48
C VAL A 80 5.83 0.00 -13.12
N LYS A 81 4.98 0.53 -12.22
CA LYS A 81 4.75 -0.05 -10.89
C LYS A 81 4.09 -1.42 -10.99
N GLU A 82 3.10 -1.55 -11.86
CA GLU A 82 2.42 -2.81 -12.14
C GLU A 82 3.36 -3.83 -12.78
N GLN A 83 4.16 -3.41 -13.77
CA GLN A 83 5.18 -4.28 -14.38
C GLN A 83 6.20 -4.78 -13.36
N ALA A 84 6.71 -3.87 -12.52
CA ALA A 84 7.67 -4.19 -11.48
C ALA A 84 7.08 -5.13 -10.43
N ALA A 85 5.84 -4.89 -10.00
CA ALA A 85 5.17 -5.77 -9.05
C ALA A 85 4.89 -7.16 -9.64
N ILE A 86 4.48 -7.26 -10.91
CA ILE A 86 4.32 -8.54 -11.62
C ILE A 86 5.65 -9.29 -11.73
N PHE A 87 6.76 -8.58 -11.95
CA PHE A 87 8.09 -9.20 -12.02
C PHE A 87 8.57 -9.74 -10.66
N LEU A 88 8.19 -9.09 -9.56
CA LEU A 88 8.63 -9.44 -8.20
C LEU A 88 7.75 -10.49 -7.51
N TYR A 89 6.52 -10.68 -7.98
CA TYR A 89 5.56 -11.67 -7.49
C TYR A 89 5.90 -13.08 -8.00
#